data_AF-A0A8B8CNX7-F1
#
_entry.id   AF-A0A8B8CNX7-F1
#
_cell.length_a   1.000
_cell.length_b   1.000
_cell.length_c   1.000
_cell.angle_alpha   90.00
_cell.angle_beta   90.00
_cell.angle_gamma   90.00
#
_symmetry.space_group_name_H-M   'P 1'
#
loop_
_entity.id
_entity.type
_entity.pdbx_description
1 polymer ?
#
loop_
_entity_poly.entity_id
_entity_poly.type
_entity_poly.pdbx_seq_one_letter_code
_entity_poly.pdbx_strand_id
1 'polypeptide(L)'
;MVMLYLRPAVSVLWESLSVITLQRHYCMGIWLHESGVLGASPDGLVLLPPTCEVNFQTPEAKDFSPDIVEVKCPYLAAQLTIYQAVHSLKDFYLEYREGFYYLKSNHPYFHLIQGQLHLCNKNCCDLIVWTTKDCKIIRITKDTKWRKNIANLIEFYFNTFIPEFIQN
;
A
#
# COMPACT_ATOMS: atom_id res chain seq x y z
N MET A 1 -9.84 5.81 17.03
CA MET A 1 -8.89 5.77 15.91
C MET A 1 -7.66 4.98 16.35
N VAL A 2 -7.62 3.67 16.11
CA VAL A 2 -6.43 2.85 16.44
C VAL A 2 -5.49 2.95 15.26
N MET A 3 -4.46 3.79 15.40
CA MET A 3 -3.45 4.02 14.38
C MET A 3 -2.10 3.69 15.02
N LEU A 4 -1.58 2.49 14.78
CA LEU A 4 -0.23 2.10 15.21
C LEU A 4 0.78 2.86 14.35
N TYR A 5 1.23 3.99 14.86
CA TYR A 5 2.25 4.86 14.26
C TYR A 5 3.65 4.35 14.62
N LEU A 6 4.45 3.97 13.62
CA LEU A 6 5.91 3.84 13.76
C LEU A 6 6.55 4.78 12.72
N ARG A 7 6.87 6.02 13.12
CA ARG A 7 7.57 7.03 12.30
C ARG A 7 8.92 7.44 12.89
N PRO A 8 10.01 6.70 12.59
CA PRO A 8 11.30 7.39 12.41
C PRO A 8 12.05 7.06 11.11
N ALA A 9 11.64 6.07 10.31
CA ALA A 9 12.43 5.60 9.15
C ALA A 9 12.21 6.39 7.84
N VAL A 10 11.26 7.32 7.81
CA VAL A 10 10.64 7.81 6.56
C VAL A 10 11.54 8.78 5.76
N SER A 11 12.37 9.62 6.40
CA SER A 11 13.17 10.64 5.68
C SER A 11 14.35 10.06 4.89
N VAL A 12 15.13 9.15 5.47
CA VAL A 12 16.27 8.48 4.79
C VAL A 12 15.75 7.56 3.67
N LEU A 13 14.59 6.94 3.90
CA LEU A 13 13.89 6.18 2.87
C LEU A 13 13.45 7.10 1.73
N TRP A 14 12.97 8.32 1.96
CA TRP A 14 12.56 9.21 0.87
C TRP A 14 13.69 9.61 -0.07
N GLU A 15 14.89 9.89 0.44
CA GLU A 15 16.04 10.19 -0.42
C GLU A 15 16.43 8.96 -1.24
N SER A 16 16.54 7.81 -0.59
CA SER A 16 16.86 6.54 -1.24
C SER A 16 15.80 6.15 -2.27
N LEU A 17 14.52 6.27 -1.94
CA LEU A 17 13.39 5.96 -2.80
C LEU A 17 13.26 6.95 -3.95
N SER A 18 13.45 8.25 -3.73
CA SER A 18 13.43 9.23 -4.81
C SER A 18 14.58 8.98 -5.80
N VAL A 19 15.75 8.53 -5.32
CA VAL A 19 16.86 8.10 -6.19
C VAL A 19 16.53 6.79 -6.92
N ILE A 20 15.95 5.80 -6.23
CA ILE A 20 15.64 4.48 -6.81
C ILE A 20 14.50 4.55 -7.82
N THR A 21 13.45 5.32 -7.51
CA THR A 21 12.25 5.42 -8.34
C THR A 21 12.33 6.54 -9.38
N LEU A 22 13.23 7.52 -9.17
CA LEU A 22 13.28 8.79 -9.90
C LEU A 22 11.94 9.54 -9.89
N GLN A 23 11.16 9.39 -8.82
CA GLN A 23 9.87 10.07 -8.63
C GLN A 23 9.96 11.19 -7.60
N ARG A 24 9.17 12.25 -7.82
CA ARG A 24 8.88 13.25 -6.79
C ARG A 24 7.66 12.82 -5.99
N HIS A 25 7.83 12.78 -4.68
CA HIS A 25 6.79 12.42 -3.73
C HIS A 25 6.53 13.55 -2.74
N TYR A 26 5.27 13.70 -2.33
CA TYR A 26 4.87 14.56 -1.22
C TYR A 26 4.30 13.72 -0.10
N CYS A 27 4.81 13.93 1.12
CA CYS A 27 4.19 13.40 2.33
C CYS A 27 2.77 13.94 2.45
N MET A 28 1.82 13.05 2.73
CA MET A 28 0.43 13.42 2.91
C MET A 28 -0.03 13.35 4.36
N GLY A 29 -1.07 14.12 4.66
CA GLY A 29 -1.89 13.96 5.86
C GLY A 29 -2.99 12.91 5.65
N ILE A 30 -3.93 12.87 6.59
CA ILE A 30 -5.11 12.00 6.51
C ILE A 30 -6.13 12.55 5.49
N TRP A 31 -6.63 11.67 4.64
CA TRP A 31 -7.76 11.90 3.74
C TRP A 31 -9.00 11.31 4.39
N LEU A 32 -10.01 12.14 4.63
CA LEU A 32 -11.24 11.71 5.28
C LEU A 32 -12.32 11.40 4.25
N HIS A 33 -13.02 10.30 4.47
CA HIS A 33 -14.24 9.99 3.76
C HIS A 33 -15.34 10.99 4.14
N GLU A 34 -16.33 11.21 3.26
CA GLU A 34 -17.47 12.09 3.52
C GLU A 34 -18.30 11.69 4.76
N SER A 35 -18.24 10.42 5.15
CA SER A 35 -18.86 9.93 6.39
C SER A 35 -18.18 10.45 7.67
N GLY A 36 -16.97 11.01 7.56
CA GLY A 36 -16.19 11.53 8.68
C GLY A 36 -15.54 10.47 9.58
N VAL A 37 -15.85 9.18 9.40
CA VAL A 37 -15.39 8.09 10.28
C VAL A 37 -14.32 7.18 9.67
N LEU A 38 -14.18 7.23 8.34
CA LEU A 38 -13.13 6.50 7.63
C LEU A 38 -12.08 7.48 7.12
N GLY A 39 -10.83 7.02 7.05
CA GLY A 39 -9.77 7.79 6.43
C GLY A 39 -8.65 6.91 5.88
N ALA A 40 -7.86 7.51 5.00
CA ALA A 40 -6.68 6.93 4.38
C ALA A 40 -5.49 7.87 4.55
N SER A 41 -4.30 7.30 4.65
CA SER A 41 -3.05 8.07 4.68
C SER A 41 -2.02 7.33 3.84
N PRO A 42 -2.09 7.43 2.50
CA PRO A 42 -1.04 6.91 1.64
C PRO A 42 0.32 7.53 2.00
N ASP A 43 1.40 6.79 1.79
CA ASP A 43 2.74 7.27 2.16
C ASP A 43 3.15 8.48 1.31
N GLY A 44 2.73 8.55 0.05
CA GLY A 44 2.94 9.74 -0.77
C GLY A 44 2.08 9.84 -2.02
N LEU A 45 2.02 11.05 -2.57
CA LEU A 45 1.50 11.30 -3.93
C LEU A 45 2.61 11.14 -4.95
N VAL A 46 2.26 10.61 -6.12
CA VAL A 46 3.17 10.53 -7.25
C VAL A 46 2.85 11.61 -8.27
N LEU A 47 3.87 12.35 -8.70
CA LEU A 47 3.73 13.35 -9.77
C LEU A 47 4.29 12.89 -11.12
N LEU A 48 5.19 11.90 -11.11
CA LEU A 48 5.86 11.40 -12.29
C LEU A 48 5.91 9.86 -12.23
N PRO A 49 5.67 9.16 -13.35
CA PRO A 49 5.79 7.71 -13.38
C PRO A 49 7.24 7.28 -13.04
N PRO A 50 7.43 6.08 -12.45
CA PRO A 50 8.77 5.61 -12.10
C PRO A 50 9.53 5.28 -13.38
N THR A 51 10.85 5.45 -13.36
CA THR A 51 11.72 5.11 -14.48
C THR A 51 12.37 3.74 -14.35
N CYS A 52 12.08 3.02 -13.26
CA CYS A 52 12.62 1.70 -12.98
C CYS A 52 11.62 0.58 -13.36
N GLU A 53 12.07 -0.67 -13.29
CA GLU A 53 11.26 -1.83 -13.58
C GLU A 53 10.10 -1.99 -12.58
N VAL A 54 8.88 -2.12 -13.12
CA VAL A 54 7.64 -2.23 -12.36
C VAL A 54 6.99 -3.58 -12.66
N ASN A 55 6.61 -4.30 -11.61
CA ASN A 55 5.74 -5.46 -11.73
C ASN A 55 4.29 -4.99 -11.76
N PHE A 56 3.43 -5.67 -12.52
CA PHE A 56 2.03 -5.27 -12.66
C PHE A 56 1.14 -6.32 -12.00
N GLN A 57 0.34 -5.90 -11.02
CA GLN A 57 -0.58 -6.80 -10.31
C GLN A 57 -1.58 -7.47 -11.26
N THR A 58 -1.98 -6.74 -12.30
CA THR A 58 -2.80 -7.24 -13.41
C THR A 58 -2.25 -6.71 -14.74
N PRO A 59 -2.52 -7.35 -15.89
CA PRO A 59 -2.04 -6.87 -17.18
C PRO A 59 -2.47 -5.43 -17.51
N GLU A 60 -3.68 -5.05 -17.12
CA GLU A 60 -4.27 -3.73 -17.38
C GLU A 60 -3.57 -2.63 -16.59
N ALA A 61 -2.87 -2.96 -15.50
CA ALA A 61 -2.13 -1.99 -14.70
C ALA A 61 -0.97 -1.32 -15.47
N LYS A 62 -0.58 -1.87 -16.62
CA LYS A 62 0.40 -1.27 -17.55
C LYS A 62 -0.07 0.05 -18.14
N ASP A 63 -1.38 0.22 -18.29
CA ASP A 63 -1.98 1.41 -18.90
C ASP A 63 -2.16 2.56 -17.90
N PHE A 64 -1.75 2.36 -16.64
CA PHE A 64 -1.90 3.33 -15.57
C PHE A 64 -0.55 3.90 -15.13
N SER A 65 -0.54 5.22 -14.96
CA SER A 65 0.46 5.89 -14.13
C SER A 65 0.01 5.86 -12.66
N PRO A 66 0.94 5.70 -11.71
CA PRO A 66 0.60 5.70 -10.29
C PRO A 66 0.16 7.10 -9.84
N ASP A 67 -0.85 7.15 -8.97
CA ASP A 67 -1.31 8.39 -8.31
C ASP A 67 -0.72 8.53 -6.90
N ILE A 68 -0.52 7.40 -6.24
CA ILE A 68 -0.03 7.28 -4.86
C ILE A 68 1.02 6.17 -4.74
N VAL A 69 1.77 6.21 -3.64
CA VAL A 69 2.67 5.14 -3.21
C VAL A 69 2.31 4.67 -1.81
N GLU A 70 2.56 3.38 -1.60
CA GLU A 70 2.58 2.73 -0.29
C GLU A 70 3.94 2.04 -0.16
N VAL A 71 4.67 2.30 0.91
CA VAL A 71 6.02 1.79 1.15
C VAL A 71 5.97 0.74 2.25
N LYS A 72 6.59 -0.41 2.01
CA LYS A 72 6.80 -1.46 3.01
C LYS A 72 8.27 -1.79 3.14
N CYS A 73 8.74 -1.73 4.38
CA CYS A 73 10.09 -2.12 4.79
C CYS A 73 9.97 -3.31 5.76
N PRO A 74 9.82 -4.55 5.26
CA PRO A 74 9.58 -5.72 6.11
C PRO A 74 10.77 -6.01 7.02
N TYR A 75 10.60 -5.77 8.33
CA TYR A 75 11.68 -5.90 9.33
C TYR A 75 12.35 -7.29 9.30
N LEU A 76 11.55 -8.37 9.27
CA LEU A 76 12.06 -9.74 9.24
C LEU A 76 12.81 -10.10 7.95
N ALA A 77 12.57 -9.35 6.88
CA ALA A 77 13.23 -9.52 5.59
C ALA A 77 14.27 -8.44 5.32
N ALA A 78 14.61 -7.58 6.29
CA ALA A 78 15.45 -6.41 6.05
C ALA A 78 16.79 -6.75 5.39
N GLN A 79 17.38 -7.91 5.73
CA GLN A 79 18.67 -8.39 5.21
C GLN A 79 18.54 -9.49 4.14
N LEU A 80 17.33 -9.79 3.69
CA LEU A 80 17.05 -10.73 2.61
C LEU A 80 16.80 -9.97 1.32
N THR A 81 17.07 -10.59 0.17
CA THR A 81 16.41 -10.15 -1.05
C THR A 81 14.92 -10.43 -0.96
N ILE A 82 14.11 -9.68 -1.69
CA ILE A 82 12.66 -9.90 -1.75
C ILE A 82 12.36 -11.31 -2.31
N TYR A 83 13.19 -11.81 -3.24
CA TYR A 83 13.13 -13.20 -3.68
C TYR A 83 13.29 -14.19 -2.51
N GLN A 84 14.34 -14.02 -1.70
CA GLN A 84 14.58 -14.89 -0.54
C GLN A 84 13.44 -14.79 0.48
N ALA A 85 12.93 -13.58 0.73
CA ALA A 85 11.84 -13.34 1.67
C ALA A 85 10.56 -14.11 1.26
N VAL A 86 10.18 -14.05 -0.02
CA VAL A 86 9.01 -14.78 -0.56
C VAL A 86 9.12 -16.29 -0.33
N HIS A 87 10.32 -16.86 -0.39
CA HIS A 87 10.52 -18.31 -0.30
C HIS A 87 10.83 -18.82 1.11
N SER A 88 11.31 -17.96 2.01
CA SER A 88 11.74 -18.35 3.36
C SER A 88 10.81 -17.90 4.48
N LEU A 89 10.02 -16.84 4.26
CA LEU A 89 9.10 -16.32 5.27
C LEU A 89 7.68 -16.79 4.98
N LYS A 90 7.13 -17.58 5.90
CA LYS A 90 5.79 -18.21 5.79
C LYS A 90 4.69 -17.21 5.43
N ASP A 91 4.67 -16.07 6.09
CA ASP A 91 3.60 -15.08 5.99
C ASP A 91 4.02 -13.83 5.20
N PHE A 92 4.98 -13.98 4.27
CA PHE A 92 5.33 -12.86 3.39
C PHE A 92 4.17 -12.52 2.46
N TYR A 93 3.89 -11.23 2.32
CA TYR A 93 2.70 -10.73 1.63
C TYR A 93 2.83 -10.73 0.10
N LEU A 94 4.04 -10.82 -0.43
CA LEU A 94 4.25 -11.04 -1.86
C LEU A 94 4.29 -12.53 -2.20
N GLU A 95 3.97 -12.82 -3.44
CA GLU A 95 4.23 -14.09 -4.10
C GLU A 95 5.04 -13.87 -5.38
N TYR A 96 5.79 -14.90 -5.77
CA TYR A 96 6.61 -14.88 -6.97
C TYR A 96 6.15 -15.98 -7.91
N ARG A 97 5.75 -15.61 -9.12
CA ARG A 97 5.23 -16.53 -10.15
C ARG A 97 5.73 -16.06 -11.51
N GLU A 98 6.27 -17.00 -12.29
CA GLU A 98 6.65 -16.76 -13.70
C GLU A 98 7.61 -15.57 -13.91
N GLY A 99 8.49 -15.27 -12.96
CA GLY A 99 9.43 -14.15 -13.07
C GLY A 99 8.96 -12.85 -12.42
N PHE A 100 7.70 -12.77 -11.99
CA PHE A 100 7.07 -11.54 -11.52
C PHE A 100 6.61 -11.64 -10.07
N TYR A 101 6.57 -10.48 -9.41
CA TYR A 101 6.08 -10.32 -8.04
C TYR A 101 4.65 -9.80 -8.03
N TYR A 102 3.81 -10.42 -7.19
CA TYR A 102 2.43 -10.03 -6.99
C TYR A 102 2.14 -9.87 -5.50
N LEU A 103 1.30 -8.91 -5.15
CA LEU A 103 0.73 -8.84 -3.82
C LEU A 103 -0.39 -9.88 -3.72
N LYS A 104 -0.36 -10.70 -2.66
CA LYS A 104 -1.43 -11.66 -2.38
C LYS A 104 -2.75 -10.90 -2.14
N SER A 105 -3.76 -11.15 -2.97
CA SER A 105 -5.03 -10.41 -2.95
C SER A 105 -5.88 -10.63 -1.68
N ASN A 106 -5.60 -11.70 -0.94
CA ASN A 106 -6.19 -11.99 0.37
C ASN A 106 -5.38 -11.42 1.55
N HIS A 107 -4.25 -10.75 1.30
CA HIS A 107 -3.42 -10.19 2.36
C HIS A 107 -3.96 -8.82 2.81
N PRO A 108 -3.90 -8.46 4.11
CA PRO A 108 -4.37 -7.16 4.61
C PRO A 108 -3.83 -5.94 3.86
N TYR A 109 -2.59 -5.99 3.38
CA TYR A 109 -2.02 -4.90 2.58
C TYR A 109 -2.72 -4.67 1.23
N PHE A 110 -3.30 -5.70 0.61
CA PHE A 110 -4.11 -5.50 -0.59
C PHE A 110 -5.35 -4.68 -0.26
N HIS A 111 -6.05 -5.03 0.83
CA HIS A 111 -7.22 -4.29 1.29
C HIS A 111 -6.88 -2.87 1.77
N LEU A 112 -5.71 -2.67 2.38
CA LEU A 112 -5.22 -1.34 2.76
C LEU A 112 -5.05 -0.44 1.53
N ILE A 113 -4.39 -0.94 0.48
CA ILE A 113 -4.16 -0.20 -0.76
C ILE A 113 -5.49 0.07 -1.48
N GLN A 114 -6.38 -0.92 -1.57
CA GLN A 114 -7.71 -0.71 -2.14
C GLN A 114 -8.50 0.35 -1.36
N GLY A 115 -8.47 0.30 -0.02
CA GLY A 115 -9.06 1.33 0.83
C GLY A 115 -8.52 2.72 0.54
N GLN A 116 -7.20 2.88 0.43
CA GLN A 116 -6.56 4.14 0.07
C GLN A 116 -7.02 4.65 -1.31
N LEU A 117 -7.03 3.80 -2.33
CA LEU A 117 -7.45 4.16 -3.69
C LEU A 117 -8.91 4.63 -3.75
N HIS A 118 -9.81 3.97 -3.02
CA HIS A 118 -11.22 4.38 -2.94
C HIS A 118 -11.40 5.65 -2.12
N LEU A 119 -10.79 5.75 -0.94
CA LEU A 119 -10.94 6.90 -0.04
C LEU A 119 -10.27 8.18 -0.57
N CYS A 120 -9.18 8.07 -1.31
CA CYS A 120 -8.49 9.21 -1.91
C CYS A 120 -8.98 9.53 -3.34
N ASN A 121 -9.96 8.78 -3.85
CA ASN A 121 -10.43 8.83 -5.23
C ASN A 121 -9.28 8.75 -6.27
N LYS A 122 -8.34 7.83 -6.06
CA LYS A 122 -7.16 7.58 -6.93
C LYS A 122 -7.26 6.24 -7.63
N ASN A 123 -6.68 6.09 -8.81
CA ASN A 123 -6.90 4.91 -9.64
C ASN A 123 -5.76 3.89 -9.56
N CYS A 124 -4.56 4.33 -9.18
CA CYS A 124 -3.39 3.47 -9.20
C CYS A 124 -2.43 3.76 -8.05
N CYS A 125 -1.90 2.70 -7.45
CA CYS A 125 -0.90 2.74 -6.39
C CYS A 125 0.33 1.94 -6.81
N ASP A 126 1.51 2.50 -6.58
CA ASP A 126 2.75 1.72 -6.57
C ASP A 126 3.05 1.26 -5.15
N LEU A 127 3.00 -0.05 -4.91
CA LEU A 127 3.51 -0.66 -3.70
C LEU A 127 5.02 -0.82 -3.85
N ILE A 128 5.78 -0.09 -3.04
CA ILE A 128 7.24 -0.20 -2.99
C ILE A 128 7.62 -1.10 -1.82
N VAL A 129 8.25 -2.23 -2.11
CA VAL A 129 8.83 -3.12 -1.11
C VAL A 129 10.33 -2.92 -1.12
N TRP A 130 10.87 -2.48 0.01
CA TRP A 130 12.29 -2.17 0.14
C TRP A 130 12.92 -3.00 1.26
N THR A 131 14.07 -3.60 0.94
CA THR A 131 14.99 -4.22 1.90
C THR A 131 16.35 -3.54 1.75
N THR A 132 17.31 -3.84 2.63
CA THR A 132 18.68 -3.36 2.43
C THR A 132 19.40 -4.08 1.29
N LYS A 133 18.78 -5.10 0.66
CA LYS A 133 19.38 -5.92 -0.39
C LYS A 133 18.80 -5.60 -1.78
N ASP A 134 17.53 -5.27 -1.86
CA ASP A 134 16.84 -4.95 -3.11
C ASP A 134 15.53 -4.18 -2.89
N CYS A 135 14.95 -3.71 -4.00
CA CYS A 135 13.70 -2.98 -4.04
C CYS A 135 12.83 -3.54 -5.18
N LYS A 136 11.54 -3.73 -4.92
CA LYS A 136 10.56 -4.14 -5.93
C LYS A 136 9.33 -3.24 -5.87
N ILE A 137 8.83 -2.89 -7.05
CA ILE A 137 7.62 -2.08 -7.21
C ILE A 137 6.55 -2.95 -7.85
N ILE A 138 5.37 -2.95 -7.25
CA ILE A 138 4.17 -3.63 -7.74
C ILE A 138 3.09 -2.57 -7.97
N ARG A 139 2.68 -2.39 -9.23
CA ARG A 139 1.60 -1.48 -9.61
C ARG A 139 0.24 -2.16 -9.43
N ILE A 140 -0.61 -1.52 -8.64
CA ILE A 140 -1.92 -2.02 -8.24
C ILE A 140 -2.98 -0.99 -8.63
N THR A 141 -3.93 -1.42 -9.46
CA THR A 141 -5.07 -0.60 -9.87
C THR A 141 -6.24 -0.74 -8.90
N LYS A 142 -7.11 0.27 -8.88
CA LYS A 142 -8.35 0.28 -8.12
C LYS A 142 -9.26 -0.85 -8.60
N ASP A 143 -9.61 -1.77 -7.71
CA ASP A 143 -10.64 -2.77 -7.92
C ASP A 143 -12.02 -2.16 -7.61
N THR A 144 -12.82 -1.97 -8.66
CA THR A 144 -14.18 -1.41 -8.53
C THR A 144 -15.10 -2.29 -7.69
N LYS A 145 -14.88 -3.61 -7.67
CA LYS A 145 -15.66 -4.56 -6.86
C LYS A 145 -15.35 -4.44 -5.38
N TRP A 146 -14.18 -3.89 -5.00
CA TRP A 146 -13.80 -3.66 -3.61
C TRP A 146 -14.63 -2.54 -2.96
N ARG A 147 -15.22 -1.62 -3.74
CA ARG A 147 -15.97 -0.46 -3.23
C ARG A 147 -17.03 -0.80 -2.19
N LYS A 148 -17.68 -1.96 -2.31
CA LYS A 148 -18.71 -2.44 -1.35
C LYS A 148 -18.19 -2.48 0.10
N ASN A 149 -16.89 -2.66 0.30
CA ASN A 149 -16.29 -2.71 1.64
C ASN A 149 -16.36 -1.36 2.36
N ILE A 150 -16.46 -0.22 1.66
CA ILE A 150 -16.62 1.09 2.30
C ILE A 150 -17.91 1.14 3.12
N ALA A 151 -19.02 0.67 2.54
CA ALA A 151 -20.31 0.61 3.25
C ALA A 151 -20.22 -0.31 4.46
N ASN A 152 -19.65 -1.51 4.29
CA ASN A 152 -19.46 -2.47 5.38
C ASN A 152 -18.60 -1.91 6.53
N LEU A 153 -17.55 -1.14 6.21
CA LEU A 153 -16.68 -0.52 7.21
C LEU A 153 -17.40 0.60 7.99
N ILE A 154 -18.24 1.39 7.32
CA ILE A 154 -19.08 2.40 7.98
C ILE A 154 -20.09 1.72 8.90
N GLU A 155 -20.76 0.68 8.40
CA GLU A 155 -21.73 -0.09 9.19
C GLU A 155 -21.07 -0.71 10.41
N PHE A 156 -19.92 -1.37 10.22
CA PHE A 156 -19.12 -1.93 11.32
C PHE A 156 -18.74 -0.86 12.35
N TYR A 157 -18.34 0.34 11.91
CA TYR A 157 -17.98 1.42 12.81
C TYR A 157 -19.15 1.79 13.74
N PHE A 158 -20.34 2.04 13.18
CA PHE A 158 -21.49 2.49 13.97
C PHE A 158 -22.21 1.38 14.72
N ASN A 159 -22.31 0.18 14.14
CA ASN A 159 -23.15 -0.90 14.68
C ASN A 159 -22.37 -1.90 15.53
N THR A 160 -21.03 -1.89 15.46
CA THR A 160 -20.20 -2.85 16.20
C THR A 160 -19.13 -2.13 17.01
N PHE A 161 -18.25 -1.39 16.35
CA PHE A 161 -17.09 -0.78 17.01
C PHE A 161 -17.49 0.25 18.07
N ILE A 162 -18.35 1.22 17.74
CA ILE A 162 -18.78 2.26 18.69
C ILE A 162 -19.53 1.68 19.91
N PRO A 163 -20.56 0.82 19.72
CA PRO A 163 -21.24 0.20 20.85
C PRO A 163 -20.30 -0.56 21.78
N GLU A 164 -19.38 -1.36 21.23
CA GLU A 164 -18.44 -2.14 22.04
C GLU A 164 -17.36 -1.28 22.71
N PHE A 165 -16.94 -0.20 22.06
CA PHE A 165 -15.98 0.75 22.63
C PHE A 165 -16.54 1.54 23.81
N ILE A 166 -17.83 1.91 23.78
CA ILE A 166 -18.48 2.69 24.85
C ILE A 166 -18.85 1.80 26.05
N GLN A 167 -19.05 0.50 25.84
CA GLN A 167 -19.44 -0.45 26.88
C GLN A 167 -18.26 -0.96 27.74
N ASN A 168 -17.02 -0.67 27.35
CA ASN A 168 -15.80 -0.94 28.11
C ASN A 168 -15.25 0.34 28.76
#